data_AF-E4YMK6-F1
#
_entry.id   AF-E4YMK6-F1
#
_cell.length_a   1.000
_cell.length_b   1.000
_cell.length_c   1.000
_cell.angle_alpha   90.00
_cell.angle_beta   90.00
_cell.angle_gamma   90.00
#
_symmetry.space_group_name_H-M   'P 1'
#
loop_
_entity.id
_entity.type
_entity.pdbx_description
1 polymer ?
#
loop_
_entity_poly.entity_id
_entity_poly.type
_entity_poly.pdbx_seq_one_letter_code
_entity_poly.pdbx_strand_id
1 'polypeptide(L)'
;MVLVQDIESTLLGGKEINDILEATVSTLPADRLLAQIGVGLPILLLAAAIVIDPSLNKQSSLECAPFGNEGYTDGLYNKNYCWERLQTLGTTNTTSDGHYQYHKMFPYLLFGLALVVFIPHCLFTLVYQEKIRTHCVFMMSALEEGIFEMFSAIKTLLNEDGGKNDLKVSRAKIREVFEKSAKSWELDKFEMFEKYVKVERGSVVLTTGLALRRLLTLAALALDGIILYFLIMQHHRKWTK
;
A
#
# COMPACT_ATOMS: atom_id res chain seq x y z
N MET A 1 9.49 29.42 -32.40
CA MET A 1 10.70 29.11 -31.62
C MET A 1 10.46 29.30 -30.12
N VAL A 2 9.86 30.42 -29.69
CA VAL A 2 9.47 30.66 -28.27
C VAL A 2 8.48 29.62 -27.71
N LEU A 3 7.50 29.17 -28.51
CA LEU A 3 6.54 28.12 -28.12
C LEU A 3 7.16 26.71 -27.93
N VAL A 4 8.33 26.43 -28.52
CA VAL A 4 9.01 25.14 -28.37
C VAL A 4 9.82 25.12 -27.07
N GLN A 5 10.40 26.26 -26.69
CA GLN A 5 11.12 26.43 -25.43
C GLN A 5 10.20 26.38 -24.21
N ASP A 6 8.94 26.82 -24.34
CA ASP A 6 7.95 26.76 -23.25
C ASP A 6 7.42 25.33 -23.00
N ILE A 7 7.39 24.50 -24.04
CA ILE A 7 7.08 23.06 -23.90
C ILE A 7 8.26 22.33 -23.26
N GLU A 8 9.49 22.73 -23.60
CA GLU A 8 10.72 22.17 -23.02
C GLU A 8 10.89 22.55 -21.54
N SER A 9 10.52 23.78 -21.14
CA SER A 9 10.51 24.21 -19.73
C SER A 9 9.40 23.54 -18.91
N THR A 10 8.24 23.26 -19.53
CA THR A 10 7.16 22.47 -18.92
C THR A 10 7.54 20.99 -18.77
N LEU A 11 8.27 20.43 -19.75
CA LEU A 11 8.88 19.09 -19.68
C LEU A 11 10.00 18.99 -18.62
N LEU A 12 10.72 20.09 -18.36
CA LEU A 12 11.75 20.19 -17.31
C LEU A 12 11.16 20.29 -15.89
N GLY A 13 9.86 20.63 -15.76
CA GLY A 13 9.05 20.35 -14.57
C GLY A 13 8.74 18.85 -14.37
N GLY A 14 9.21 18.00 -15.29
CA GLY A 14 8.96 16.56 -15.34
C GLY A 14 9.48 15.77 -14.15
N LYS A 15 10.34 16.33 -13.28
CA LYS A 15 10.74 15.65 -12.04
C LYS A 15 9.58 15.60 -11.04
N GLU A 16 8.89 16.71 -10.82
CA GLU A 16 7.78 16.80 -9.87
C GLU A 16 6.52 16.09 -10.40
N ILE A 17 6.28 16.17 -11.71
CA ILE A 17 5.19 15.45 -12.38
C ILE A 17 5.48 13.94 -12.43
N ASN A 18 6.74 13.52 -12.69
CA ASN A 18 7.11 12.11 -12.57
C ASN A 18 6.95 11.62 -11.14
N ASP A 19 7.31 12.41 -10.12
CA ASP A 19 7.19 11.99 -8.72
C ASP A 19 5.71 11.82 -8.31
N ILE A 20 4.82 12.71 -8.77
CA ILE A 20 3.36 12.62 -8.53
C ILE A 20 2.74 11.46 -9.33
N LEU A 21 3.14 11.29 -10.59
CA LEU A 21 2.69 10.18 -11.44
C LEU A 21 3.22 8.84 -10.88
N GLU A 22 4.45 8.80 -10.37
CA GLU A 22 5.11 7.66 -9.73
C GLU A 22 4.39 7.26 -8.44
N ALA A 23 3.98 8.24 -7.61
CA ALA A 23 3.19 8.00 -6.43
C ALA A 23 1.77 7.47 -6.74
N THR A 24 1.21 7.84 -7.90
CA THR A 24 -0.18 7.53 -8.27
C THR A 24 -0.30 6.22 -9.06
N VAL A 25 0.70 5.88 -9.87
CA VAL A 25 0.71 4.70 -10.77
C VAL A 25 1.16 3.43 -10.05
N SER A 26 2.06 3.53 -9.07
CA SER A 26 2.69 2.38 -8.43
C SER A 26 1.78 1.61 -7.47
N THR A 27 0.71 2.23 -6.98
CA THR A 27 -0.20 1.62 -6.00
C THR A 27 -1.65 2.01 -6.26
N LEU A 28 -2.56 1.03 -6.20
CA LEU A 28 -3.99 1.33 -6.24
C LEU A 28 -4.39 2.12 -5.00
N PRO A 29 -5.28 3.12 -5.12
CA PRO A 29 -5.71 3.93 -3.98
C PRO A 29 -6.37 3.09 -2.89
N ALA A 30 -7.09 2.04 -3.27
CA ALA A 30 -7.63 1.07 -2.33
C ALA A 30 -6.54 0.36 -1.52
N ASP A 31 -5.47 -0.10 -2.17
CA ASP A 31 -4.37 -0.82 -1.50
C ASP A 31 -3.60 0.12 -0.56
N ARG A 32 -3.50 1.42 -0.89
CA ARG A 32 -2.92 2.45 -0.02
C ARG A 32 -3.77 2.69 1.22
N LEU A 33 -5.10 2.78 1.06
CA LEU A 33 -6.03 2.91 2.19
C LEU A 33 -5.98 1.67 3.09
N LEU A 34 -5.98 0.47 2.52
CA LEU A 34 -5.87 -0.78 3.27
C LEU A 34 -4.55 -0.86 4.06
N ALA A 35 -3.43 -0.45 3.47
CA ALA A 35 -2.15 -0.40 4.18
C ALA A 35 -2.15 0.67 5.29
N GLN A 36 -2.71 1.86 5.03
CA GLN A 36 -2.80 2.92 6.02
C GLN A 36 -3.71 2.56 7.20
N ILE A 37 -4.85 1.93 6.93
CA ILE A 37 -5.77 1.46 7.98
C ILE A 37 -5.15 0.29 8.74
N GLY A 38 -4.59 -0.69 8.02
CA GLY A 38 -3.99 -1.89 8.62
C GLY A 38 -2.80 -1.58 9.54
N VAL A 39 -1.96 -0.60 9.17
CA VAL A 39 -0.81 -0.19 9.99
C VAL A 39 -1.20 0.90 11.00
N GLY A 40 -2.06 1.84 10.60
CA GLY A 40 -2.44 2.98 11.42
C GLY A 40 -3.33 2.61 12.60
N LEU A 41 -4.26 1.68 12.42
CA LEU A 41 -5.17 1.25 13.49
C LEU A 41 -4.43 0.62 14.69
N PRO A 42 -3.53 -0.37 14.55
CA PRO A 42 -2.81 -0.93 15.69
C PRO A 42 -1.88 0.08 16.36
N ILE A 43 -1.26 0.99 15.60
CA ILE A 43 -0.41 2.04 16.15
C ILE A 43 -1.23 3.07 16.92
N LEU A 44 -2.40 3.46 16.41
CA LEU A 44 -3.31 4.38 17.09
C LEU A 44 -3.86 3.77 18.37
N LEU A 45 -4.23 2.48 18.35
CA LEU A 45 -4.62 1.73 19.54
C LEU A 45 -3.49 1.67 20.57
N LEU A 46 -2.25 1.44 20.13
CA LEU A 46 -1.08 1.44 21.00
C LEU A 46 -0.87 2.82 21.64
N ALA A 47 -0.95 3.90 20.86
CA ALA A 47 -0.82 5.27 21.36
C ALA A 47 -1.93 5.60 22.36
N ALA A 48 -3.18 5.25 22.05
CA ALA A 48 -4.31 5.44 22.96
C ALA A 48 -4.13 4.66 24.26
N ALA A 49 -3.65 3.41 24.18
CA ALA A 49 -3.38 2.59 25.37
C ALA A 49 -2.34 3.25 26.28
N ILE A 50 -1.25 3.78 25.72
CA ILE A 50 -0.20 4.47 26.49
C ILE A 50 -0.73 5.76 27.16
N VAL A 51 -1.66 6.46 26.52
CA VAL A 51 -2.28 7.68 27.09
C VAL A 51 -3.22 7.33 28.25
N ILE A 52 -4.02 6.26 28.10
CA ILE A 52 -4.95 5.81 29.14
C ILE A 52 -4.20 5.27 30.35
N ASP A 53 -3.19 4.42 30.10
CA ASP A 53 -2.35 3.81 31.12
C ASP A 53 -0.88 4.17 30.88
N PRO A 54 -0.39 5.31 31.43
CA PRO A 54 1.01 5.70 31.29
C PRO A 54 1.95 4.71 31.98
N SER A 55 1.43 3.82 32.81
CA SER A 55 2.14 2.70 33.44
C SER A 55 2.57 1.62 32.43
N LEU A 56 1.98 1.57 31.22
CA LEU A 56 2.41 0.68 30.13
C LEU A 56 3.79 1.03 29.57
N ASN A 57 4.21 2.30 29.67
CA ASN A 57 5.56 2.72 29.26
C ASN A 57 6.61 2.44 30.35
N LYS A 58 6.16 2.19 31.58
CA LYS A 58 7.02 1.91 32.72
C LYS A 58 7.15 0.40 32.89
N GLN A 59 8.35 -0.06 33.17
CA GLN A 59 8.64 -1.46 33.48
C GLN A 59 7.93 -1.97 34.77
N SER A 60 7.07 -1.16 35.39
CA SER A 60 6.43 -1.38 36.68
C SER A 60 4.90 -1.18 36.63
N SER A 61 4.24 -1.62 35.54
CA SER A 61 2.77 -1.57 35.43
C SER A 61 2.05 -2.38 36.54
N LEU A 62 2.75 -3.34 37.14
CA LEU A 62 2.28 -4.12 38.28
C LEU A 62 2.79 -3.52 39.60
N GLU A 63 1.88 -3.08 40.47
CA GLU A 63 2.24 -2.73 41.85
C GLU A 63 2.18 -3.99 42.72
N CYS A 64 3.33 -4.38 43.28
CA CYS A 64 3.41 -5.41 44.31
C CYS A 64 3.34 -4.76 45.69
N ALA A 65 2.55 -5.35 46.59
CA ALA A 65 2.45 -4.88 47.96
C ALA A 65 3.83 -4.96 48.65
N PRO A 66 4.35 -3.84 49.20
CA PRO A 66 5.63 -3.84 49.90
C PRO A 66 5.50 -4.59 51.23
N PHE A 67 6.54 -5.33 51.62
CA PHE A 67 6.61 -6.00 52.92
C PHE A 67 7.30 -5.07 53.93
N GLY A 68 6.54 -4.14 54.52
CA GLY A 68 7.00 -3.26 55.59
C GLY A 68 7.65 -1.95 55.12
N ASN A 69 8.45 -1.32 55.99
CA ASN A 69 9.13 -0.06 55.71
C ASN A 69 10.40 -0.30 54.88
N GLU A 70 10.22 -0.56 53.60
CA GLU A 70 11.29 -0.78 52.63
C GLU A 70 11.91 0.56 52.19
N GLY A 71 13.25 0.60 52.03
CA GLY A 71 13.93 1.75 51.43
C GLY A 71 13.58 1.93 49.95
N TYR A 72 13.90 3.10 49.37
CA TYR A 72 13.60 3.39 47.96
C TYR A 72 14.18 2.36 46.97
N THR A 73 15.38 1.84 47.26
CA THR A 73 16.05 0.82 46.45
C THR A 73 15.38 -0.54 46.52
N ASP A 74 14.90 -0.91 47.71
CA ASP A 74 14.30 -2.22 47.97
C ASP A 74 12.88 -2.28 47.36
N GLY A 75 12.15 -1.17 47.43
CA GLY A 75 10.85 -1.04 46.76
C GLY A 75 10.96 -1.08 45.22
N LEU A 76 12.02 -0.51 44.63
CA LEU A 76 12.25 -0.60 43.18
C LEU A 76 12.66 -2.02 42.77
N TYR A 77 13.50 -2.68 43.57
CA TYR A 77 13.88 -4.07 43.36
C TYR A 77 12.66 -4.99 43.39
N ASN A 78 11.78 -4.85 44.39
CA ASN A 78 10.56 -5.65 44.51
C ASN A 78 9.59 -5.45 43.32
N LYS A 79 9.43 -4.21 42.84
CA LYS A 79 8.62 -3.91 41.65
C LYS A 79 9.17 -4.60 40.39
N ASN A 80 10.47 -4.50 40.15
CA ASN A 80 11.12 -5.15 39.00
C ASN A 80 11.10 -6.68 39.12
N TYR A 81 11.38 -7.21 40.31
CA TYR A 81 11.37 -8.64 40.58
C TYR A 81 9.98 -9.25 40.32
N CYS A 82 8.92 -8.60 40.80
CA CYS A 82 7.55 -9.00 40.50
C CYS A 82 7.22 -8.98 39.01
N TRP A 83 7.62 -7.93 38.30
CA TRP A 83 7.38 -7.79 36.87
C TRP A 83 8.07 -8.86 36.02
N GLU A 84 9.27 -9.27 36.41
CA GLU A 84 10.01 -10.36 35.76
C GLU A 84 9.42 -11.73 36.10
N ARG A 85 9.13 -11.97 37.38
CA ARG A 85 8.61 -13.25 37.88
C ARG A 85 7.16 -13.52 37.45
N LEU A 86 6.42 -12.51 36.98
CA LEU A 86 5.03 -12.58 36.52
C LEU A 86 4.76 -13.75 35.54
N GLN A 87 5.72 -14.10 34.70
CA GLN A 87 5.60 -15.24 33.78
C GLN A 87 5.55 -16.59 34.51
N THR A 88 6.27 -16.71 35.63
CA THR A 88 6.38 -17.94 36.43
C THR A 88 5.34 -18.01 37.55
N LEU A 89 4.91 -16.89 38.13
CA LEU A 89 3.88 -16.84 39.19
C LEU A 89 2.51 -17.35 38.72
N GLY A 90 2.19 -17.22 37.42
CA GLY A 90 0.97 -17.77 36.84
C GLY A 90 0.91 -19.31 36.82
N THR A 91 2.01 -20.00 37.13
CA THR A 91 2.07 -21.48 37.18
C THR A 91 2.04 -22.05 38.60
N THR A 92 2.22 -21.22 39.63
CA THR A 92 2.39 -21.70 41.02
C THR A 92 1.15 -21.53 41.91
N ASN A 93 0.19 -20.66 41.56
CA ASN A 93 -1.04 -20.47 42.34
C ASN A 93 -2.21 -21.25 41.75
N THR A 94 -2.78 -22.14 42.57
CA THR A 94 -3.72 -23.21 42.22
C THR A 94 -5.18 -22.80 41.98
N THR A 95 -5.50 -21.54 41.68
CA THR A 95 -6.92 -21.15 41.45
C THR A 95 -7.18 -20.02 40.44
N SER A 96 -6.18 -19.33 39.91
CA SER A 96 -6.40 -18.31 38.88
C SER A 96 -5.49 -18.54 37.66
N ASP A 97 -6.16 -18.91 36.56
CA ASP A 97 -5.61 -19.22 35.26
C ASP A 97 -4.51 -18.23 34.81
N GLY A 98 -3.38 -18.76 34.33
CA GLY A 98 -2.12 -18.07 33.98
C GLY A 98 -2.18 -17.06 32.82
N HIS A 99 -3.10 -16.10 32.87
CA HIS A 99 -3.38 -15.12 31.82
C HIS A 99 -2.70 -13.75 31.99
N TYR A 100 -1.82 -13.56 32.97
CA TYR A 100 -1.15 -12.27 33.21
C TYR A 100 -0.04 -11.96 32.19
N GLN A 101 0.45 -12.99 31.48
CA GLN A 101 1.50 -12.85 30.47
C GLN A 101 1.05 -12.02 29.25
N TYR A 102 -0.24 -12.02 28.91
CA TYR A 102 -0.78 -11.31 27.75
C TYR A 102 -0.73 -9.79 27.91
N HIS A 103 -0.92 -9.27 29.12
CA HIS A 103 -0.86 -7.82 29.38
C HIS A 103 0.56 -7.26 29.20
N LYS A 104 1.59 -8.05 29.53
CA LYS A 104 3.00 -7.68 29.30
C LYS A 104 3.37 -7.69 27.81
N MET A 105 2.79 -8.60 27.04
CA MET A 105 3.08 -8.78 25.60
C MET A 105 2.19 -7.94 24.67
N PHE A 106 1.11 -7.35 25.18
CA PHE A 106 0.14 -6.58 24.41
C PHE A 106 0.75 -5.51 23.48
N PRO A 107 1.62 -4.59 23.95
CA PRO A 107 2.18 -3.56 23.08
C PRO A 107 3.12 -4.14 22.01
N TYR A 108 3.86 -5.19 22.34
CA TYR A 108 4.74 -5.90 21.40
C TYR A 108 3.95 -6.66 20.34
N LEU A 109 2.80 -7.25 20.71
CA LEU A 109 1.90 -7.91 19.79
C LEU A 109 1.32 -6.90 18.78
N LEU A 110 0.73 -5.78 19.24
CA LEU A 110 0.20 -4.75 18.34
C LEU A 110 1.24 -4.21 17.37
N PHE A 111 2.46 -3.98 17.84
CA PHE A 111 3.57 -3.57 17.00
C PHE A 111 3.96 -4.66 15.99
N GLY A 112 4.00 -5.92 16.42
CA GLY A 112 4.22 -7.07 15.54
C GLY A 112 3.18 -7.17 14.42
N LEU A 113 1.89 -7.01 14.74
CA LEU A 113 0.80 -7.01 13.75
C LEU A 113 1.00 -5.90 12.71
N ALA A 114 1.34 -4.68 13.16
CA ALA A 114 1.65 -3.56 12.28
C ALA A 114 2.81 -3.88 11.32
N LEU A 115 3.87 -4.54 11.81
CA LEU A 115 5.00 -4.97 10.97
C LEU A 115 4.60 -6.06 9.97
N VAL A 116 3.79 -7.04 10.37
CA VAL A 116 3.35 -8.13 9.50
C VAL A 116 2.55 -7.61 8.29
N VAL A 117 1.70 -6.60 8.50
CA VAL A 117 0.95 -5.94 7.41
C VAL A 117 1.86 -5.07 6.54
N PHE A 118 2.91 -4.48 7.13
CA PHE A 118 3.83 -3.59 6.42
C PHE A 118 4.80 -4.32 5.47
N ILE A 119 5.29 -5.50 5.86
CA ILE A 119 6.25 -6.30 5.07
C ILE A 119 5.80 -6.56 3.62
N PRO A 120 4.60 -7.10 3.34
CA PRO A 120 4.16 -7.37 1.97
C PRO A 120 4.01 -6.08 1.14
N HIS A 121 3.71 -4.95 1.78
CA HIS A 121 3.66 -3.66 1.12
C HIS A 121 5.06 -3.24 0.66
N CYS A 122 6.05 -3.26 1.55
CA CYS A 122 7.43 -2.93 1.21
C CYS A 122 8.02 -3.84 0.13
N LEU A 123 7.84 -5.15 0.24
CA LEU A 123 8.37 -6.11 -0.74
C LEU A 123 7.80 -5.85 -2.15
N PHE A 124 6.51 -5.56 -2.24
CA PHE A 124 5.90 -5.27 -3.53
C PHE A 124 6.39 -3.95 -4.12
N THR A 125 6.48 -2.90 -3.31
CA THR A 125 6.99 -1.60 -3.73
C THR A 125 8.41 -1.74 -4.29
N LEU A 126 9.30 -2.48 -3.62
CA LEU A 126 10.66 -2.69 -4.09
C LEU A 126 10.76 -3.50 -5.40
N VAL A 127 9.91 -4.52 -5.57
CA VAL A 127 10.03 -5.45 -6.71
C VAL A 127 9.25 -4.98 -7.94
N TYR A 128 8.08 -4.38 -7.75
CA TYR A 128 7.12 -4.13 -8.83
C TYR A 128 6.97 -2.65 -9.19
N GLN A 129 7.40 -1.70 -8.37
CA GLN A 129 7.23 -0.26 -8.64
C GLN A 129 7.91 0.15 -9.95
N GLU A 130 9.19 -0.18 -10.13
CA GLU A 130 9.92 0.23 -11.33
C GLU A 130 9.37 -0.43 -12.60
N LYS A 131 8.98 -1.70 -12.50
CA LYS A 131 8.40 -2.45 -13.62
C LYS A 131 7.07 -1.85 -14.05
N ILE A 132 6.15 -1.63 -13.11
CA ILE A 132 4.83 -1.02 -13.37
C ILE A 132 5.00 0.39 -13.95
N ARG A 133 5.94 1.19 -13.42
CA ARG A 133 6.23 2.54 -13.91
C ARG A 133 6.60 2.53 -15.38
N THR A 134 7.60 1.73 -15.75
CA THR A 134 8.08 1.65 -17.15
C THR A 134 6.95 1.25 -18.10
N HIS A 135 6.13 0.27 -17.72
CA HIS A 135 4.98 -0.16 -18.52
C HIS A 135 3.91 0.94 -18.66
N CYS A 136 3.59 1.65 -17.59
CA CYS A 136 2.57 2.69 -17.61
C CYS A 136 3.02 3.92 -18.40
N VAL A 137 4.26 4.38 -18.22
CA VAL A 137 4.83 5.50 -18.98
C VAL A 137 4.91 5.18 -20.47
N PHE A 138 5.33 3.96 -20.81
CA PHE A 138 5.33 3.49 -22.20
C PHE A 138 3.92 3.51 -22.81
N MET A 139 2.93 2.99 -22.08
CA MET A 139 1.55 2.95 -22.56
C MET A 139 0.95 4.35 -22.70
N MET A 140 1.20 5.25 -21.75
CA MET A 140 0.69 6.62 -21.77
C MET A 140 1.30 7.40 -22.95
N SER A 141 2.61 7.32 -23.14
CA SER A 141 3.29 7.95 -24.29
C SER A 141 2.78 7.41 -25.63
N ALA A 142 2.61 6.10 -25.77
CA ALA A 142 2.09 5.49 -26.99
C ALA A 142 0.62 5.90 -27.28
N LEU A 143 -0.19 6.05 -26.23
CA LEU A 143 -1.60 6.42 -26.35
C LEU A 143 -1.78 7.90 -26.69
N GLU A 144 -1.00 8.80 -26.08
CA GLU A 144 -1.01 10.23 -26.40
C GLU A 144 -0.61 10.49 -27.85
N GLU A 145 0.46 9.85 -28.31
CA GLU A 145 0.95 10.00 -29.68
C GLU A 145 -0.05 9.43 -30.69
N GLY A 146 -0.72 8.32 -30.36
CA GLY A 146 -1.79 7.75 -31.20
C GLY A 146 -3.03 8.60 -31.29
N ILE A 147 -3.43 9.23 -30.18
CA ILE A 147 -4.55 10.16 -30.18
C ILE A 147 -4.22 11.39 -31.01
N PHE A 148 -3.04 11.99 -30.81
CA PHE A 148 -2.63 13.18 -31.56
C PHE A 148 -2.62 12.94 -33.07
N GLU A 149 -2.06 11.81 -33.49
CA GLU A 149 -1.96 11.47 -34.90
C GLU A 149 -3.33 11.10 -35.51
N MET A 150 -4.21 10.47 -34.72
CA MET A 150 -5.60 10.24 -35.14
C MET A 150 -6.36 11.57 -35.31
N PHE A 151 -6.17 12.54 -34.42
CA PHE A 151 -6.74 13.88 -34.57
C PHE A 151 -6.21 14.60 -35.82
N SER A 152 -4.91 14.45 -36.10
CA SER A 152 -4.29 14.98 -37.32
C SER A 152 -4.96 14.40 -38.58
N ALA A 153 -5.14 13.08 -38.64
CA ALA A 153 -5.81 12.39 -39.74
C ALA A 153 -7.30 12.76 -39.88
N ILE A 154 -8.00 13.02 -38.78
CA ILE A 154 -9.39 13.51 -38.82
C ILE A 154 -9.44 14.95 -39.36
N LYS A 155 -8.47 15.80 -38.98
CA LYS A 155 -8.41 17.18 -39.44
C LYS A 155 -8.10 17.30 -40.93
N THR A 156 -7.22 16.44 -41.47
CA THR A 156 -6.94 16.40 -42.91
C THR A 156 -8.18 15.99 -43.70
N LEU A 157 -8.90 14.96 -43.23
CA LEU A 157 -10.18 14.54 -43.82
C LEU A 157 -11.25 15.64 -43.77
N LEU A 158 -11.33 16.38 -42.67
CA LEU A 158 -12.30 17.48 -42.50
C LEU A 158 -11.99 18.66 -43.42
N ASN A 159 -10.70 18.96 -43.62
CA ASN A 159 -10.24 20.01 -44.54
C ASN A 159 -10.48 19.62 -46.01
N GLU A 160 -10.27 18.36 -46.39
CA GLU A 160 -10.53 17.88 -47.76
C GLU A 160 -12.00 17.94 -48.14
N ASP A 161 -12.92 17.78 -47.19
CA ASP A 161 -14.35 17.78 -47.44
C ASP A 161 -14.97 19.19 -47.52
N GLY A 162 -14.20 20.23 -47.18
CA GLY A 162 -14.60 21.63 -47.37
C GLY A 162 -15.81 22.06 -46.53
N GLY A 163 -16.06 21.41 -45.40
CA GLY A 163 -17.10 21.82 -44.44
C GLY A 163 -18.54 21.41 -44.82
N LYS A 164 -18.73 20.46 -45.74
CA LYS A 164 -20.04 19.85 -45.98
C LYS A 164 -20.30 18.83 -44.89
N ASN A 165 -21.28 19.07 -44.03
CA ASN A 165 -21.57 18.23 -42.85
C ASN A 165 -22.11 16.80 -43.17
N ASP A 166 -21.77 16.21 -44.32
CA ASP A 166 -22.29 14.92 -44.81
C ASP A 166 -21.21 13.81 -44.86
N LEU A 167 -20.12 14.00 -44.12
CA LEU A 167 -19.05 13.01 -43.99
C LEU A 167 -19.52 11.80 -43.16
N LYS A 168 -20.03 10.76 -43.85
CA LYS A 168 -20.01 9.39 -43.33
C LYS A 168 -18.58 8.86 -43.34
N VAL A 169 -17.80 9.26 -42.34
CA VAL A 169 -16.42 8.79 -42.19
C VAL A 169 -16.43 7.33 -41.75
N SER A 170 -16.12 6.42 -42.67
CA SER A 170 -15.89 5.01 -42.34
C SER A 170 -14.54 4.84 -41.65
N ARG A 171 -14.45 3.97 -40.63
CA ARG A 171 -13.20 3.65 -39.92
C ARG A 171 -12.05 3.25 -40.85
N ALA A 172 -12.37 2.60 -41.98
CA ALA A 172 -11.39 2.23 -43.00
C ALA A 172 -10.71 3.43 -43.65
N LYS A 173 -11.45 4.53 -43.88
CA LYS A 173 -10.94 5.75 -44.53
C LYS A 173 -10.05 6.56 -43.59
N ILE A 174 -10.37 6.59 -42.29
CA ILE A 174 -9.50 7.20 -41.25
C ILE A 174 -8.20 6.43 -41.17
N ARG A 175 -8.26 5.09 -41.19
CA ARG A 175 -7.08 4.23 -41.12
C ARG A 175 -6.17 4.42 -42.34
N GLU A 176 -6.73 4.51 -43.54
CA GLU A 176 -5.96 4.75 -44.75
C GLU A 176 -5.25 6.12 -44.74
N VAL A 177 -5.95 7.18 -44.32
CA VAL A 177 -5.34 8.52 -44.20
C VAL A 177 -4.30 8.57 -43.08
N PHE A 178 -4.54 7.86 -41.98
CA PHE A 178 -3.58 7.70 -40.90
C PHE A 178 -2.31 6.99 -41.36
N GLU A 179 -2.42 5.84 -42.03
CA GLU A 179 -1.28 5.09 -42.57
C GLU A 179 -0.49 5.89 -43.63
N LYS A 180 -1.16 6.81 -44.33
CA LYS A 180 -0.55 7.68 -45.35
C LYS A 180 0.07 8.96 -44.79
N SER A 181 -0.44 9.46 -43.68
CA SER A 181 0.02 10.68 -43.01
C SER A 181 1.10 10.42 -41.96
N ALA A 182 1.02 9.27 -41.29
CA ALA A 182 1.98 8.87 -40.26
C ALA A 182 3.36 8.60 -40.87
N LYS A 183 4.42 9.02 -40.18
CA LYS A 183 5.79 8.72 -40.59
C LYS A 183 6.07 7.23 -40.37
N SER A 184 6.98 6.68 -41.19
CA SER A 184 7.37 5.27 -41.13
C SER A 184 7.78 4.78 -39.72
N TRP A 185 8.40 5.62 -38.89
CA TRP A 185 8.81 5.26 -37.54
C TRP A 185 7.66 5.31 -36.51
N GLU A 186 6.61 6.10 -36.75
CA GLU A 186 5.41 6.15 -35.91
C GLU A 186 4.56 4.90 -36.15
N LEU A 187 4.45 4.48 -37.41
CA LEU A 187 3.73 3.25 -37.78
C LEU A 187 4.34 2.00 -37.12
N ASP A 188 5.68 1.91 -37.12
CA ASP A 188 6.42 0.84 -36.47
C ASP A 188 6.21 0.86 -34.94
N LYS A 189 6.13 2.04 -34.33
CA LYS A 189 5.82 2.20 -32.90
C LYS A 189 4.40 1.71 -32.54
N PHE A 190 3.40 1.98 -33.39
CA PHE A 190 2.05 1.43 -33.22
C PHE A 190 2.00 -0.08 -33.37
N GLU A 191 2.71 -0.63 -34.35
CA GLU A 191 2.78 -2.07 -34.54
C GLU A 191 3.48 -2.76 -33.35
N MET A 192 4.56 -2.16 -32.86
CA MET A 192 5.24 -2.61 -31.63
C MET A 192 4.32 -2.52 -30.42
N PHE A 193 3.52 -1.46 -30.28
CA PHE A 193 2.53 -1.34 -29.22
C PHE A 193 1.44 -2.42 -29.32
N GLU A 194 0.90 -2.67 -30.51
CA GLU A 194 -0.12 -3.70 -30.73
C GLU A 194 0.42 -5.11 -30.42
N LYS A 195 1.65 -5.40 -30.87
CA LYS A 195 2.37 -6.63 -30.53
C LYS A 195 2.62 -6.73 -29.04
N TYR A 196 3.06 -5.64 -28.41
CA TYR A 196 3.31 -5.56 -26.97
C TYR A 196 2.03 -5.86 -26.17
N VAL A 197 0.90 -5.24 -26.49
CA VAL A 197 -0.39 -5.50 -25.83
C VAL A 197 -0.84 -6.95 -26.04
N LYS A 198 -0.66 -7.53 -27.23
CA LYS A 198 -0.98 -8.94 -27.50
C LYS A 198 -0.14 -9.90 -26.67
N VAL A 199 1.16 -9.63 -26.51
CA VAL A 199 2.08 -10.44 -25.70
C VAL A 199 1.79 -10.27 -24.21
N GLU A 200 1.60 -9.03 -23.74
CA GLU A 200 1.33 -8.73 -22.33
C GLU A 200 -0.03 -9.29 -21.88
N ARG A 201 -1.02 -9.38 -22.78
CA ARG A 201 -2.30 -10.04 -22.50
C ARG A 201 -2.15 -11.51 -22.07
N GLY A 202 -1.10 -12.19 -22.53
CA GLY A 202 -0.77 -13.56 -22.13
C GLY A 202 0.14 -13.66 -20.91
N SER A 203 0.76 -12.55 -20.49
CA SER A 203 1.66 -12.49 -19.33
C SER A 203 0.86 -12.41 -18.04
N VAL A 204 0.85 -13.50 -17.28
CA VAL A 204 0.19 -13.55 -15.96
C VAL A 204 1.08 -13.05 -14.83
N VAL A 205 2.37 -12.80 -15.07
CA VAL A 205 3.37 -12.56 -14.01
C VAL A 205 3.02 -11.34 -13.14
N LEU A 206 2.57 -10.24 -13.74
CA LEU A 206 2.18 -9.04 -13.01
C LEU A 206 0.88 -9.27 -12.21
N THR A 207 -0.10 -9.90 -12.84
CA THR A 207 -1.39 -10.23 -12.23
C THR A 207 -1.22 -11.20 -11.06
N THR A 208 -0.36 -12.22 -11.20
CA THR A 208 -0.03 -13.17 -10.14
C THR A 208 0.72 -12.48 -9.00
N GLY A 209 1.66 -11.57 -9.29
CA GLY A 209 2.34 -10.79 -8.26
C GLY A 209 1.39 -9.90 -7.44
N LEU A 210 0.46 -9.22 -8.12
CA LEU A 210 -0.56 -8.40 -7.47
C LEU A 210 -1.56 -9.25 -6.67
N ALA A 211 -2.00 -10.39 -7.21
CA ALA A 211 -2.89 -11.32 -6.53
C ALA A 211 -2.22 -11.92 -5.28
N LEU A 212 -0.95 -12.31 -5.39
CA LEU A 212 -0.16 -12.83 -4.27
C LEU A 212 -0.02 -11.78 -3.16
N ARG A 213 0.30 -10.53 -3.50
CA ARG A 213 0.31 -9.43 -2.53
C ARG A 213 -1.04 -9.30 -1.82
N ARG A 214 -2.14 -9.29 -2.57
CA ARG A 214 -3.49 -9.15 -1.99
C ARG A 214 -3.83 -10.30 -1.05
N LEU A 215 -3.50 -11.53 -1.44
CA LEU A 215 -3.69 -12.71 -0.58
C LEU A 215 -2.85 -12.62 0.70
N LEU A 216 -1.58 -12.20 0.60
CA LEU A 216 -0.70 -11.97 1.77
C LEU A 216 -1.27 -10.90 2.71
N THR A 217 -1.74 -9.77 2.16
CA THR A 217 -2.35 -8.71 2.98
C THR A 217 -3.66 -9.15 3.64
N LEU A 218 -4.50 -9.92 2.93
CA LEU A 218 -5.74 -10.45 3.49
C LEU A 218 -5.45 -11.49 4.58
N ALA A 219 -4.47 -12.35 4.38
CA ALA A 219 -4.05 -13.31 5.39
C ALA A 219 -3.50 -12.62 6.65
N ALA A 220 -2.68 -11.58 6.49
CA ALA A 220 -2.18 -10.76 7.59
C ALA A 220 -3.34 -10.13 8.39
N LEU A 221 -4.27 -9.44 7.71
CA LEU A 221 -5.42 -8.81 8.35
C LEU A 221 -6.35 -9.84 9.04
N ALA A 222 -6.52 -11.03 8.45
CA ALA A 222 -7.29 -12.10 9.07
C ALA A 222 -6.63 -12.62 10.35
N LEU A 223 -5.31 -12.81 10.34
CA LEU A 223 -4.55 -13.19 11.53
C LEU A 223 -4.64 -12.12 12.62
N ASP A 224 -4.51 -10.85 12.26
CA ASP A 224 -4.66 -9.72 13.19
C ASP A 224 -6.05 -9.73 13.83
N GLY A 225 -7.10 -9.90 13.03
CA GLY A 225 -8.48 -9.99 13.50
C GLY A 225 -8.71 -11.16 14.45
N ILE A 226 -8.15 -12.33 14.15
CA ILE A 226 -8.24 -13.52 15.02
C ILE A 226 -7.53 -13.27 16.34
N ILE A 227 -6.33 -12.68 16.32
CA ILE A 227 -5.55 -12.39 17.53
C ILE A 227 -6.28 -11.39 18.42
N LEU A 228 -6.80 -10.30 17.85
CA LEU A 228 -7.59 -9.31 18.59
C LEU A 228 -8.87 -9.92 19.16
N TYR A 229 -9.59 -10.73 18.38
CA TYR A 229 -10.78 -11.44 18.84
C TYR A 229 -10.45 -12.35 20.04
N PHE A 230 -9.36 -13.10 19.98
CA PHE A 230 -8.93 -13.96 21.07
C PHE A 230 -8.62 -13.15 22.34
N LEU A 231 -7.93 -12.02 22.21
CA LEU A 231 -7.63 -11.13 23.33
C LEU A 231 -8.91 -10.56 23.98
N ILE A 232 -9.87 -10.12 23.18
CA ILE A 232 -11.16 -9.59 23.66
C ILE A 232 -11.97 -10.70 24.35
N MET A 233 -12.02 -11.90 23.78
CA MET A 233 -12.72 -13.05 24.36
C MET A 233 -12.12 -13.50 25.71
N GLN A 234 -10.80 -13.40 25.87
CA GLN A 234 -10.13 -13.65 27.14
C GLN A 234 -10.49 -12.59 28.19
N HIS A 235 -10.57 -11.32 27.78
CA HIS A 235 -10.98 -10.24 28.66
C HIS A 235 -12.44 -10.42 29.13
N HIS A 236 -13.38 -10.70 28.21
CA HIS A 236 -14.79 -10.85 28.55
C HIS A 236 -15.05 -12.03 29.50
N ARG A 237 -14.33 -13.16 29.34
CA ARG A 237 -14.46 -14.33 30.23
C ARG A 237 -14.05 -14.06 31.69
N LYS A 238 -13.20 -13.08 31.94
CA LYS A 238 -12.77 -12.70 33.30
C LYS A 238 -13.82 -11.88 34.07
N TRP A 239 -14.72 -11.17 33.38
CA TRP A 239 -15.74 -10.32 34.02
C TRP A 239 -17.08 -11.03 34.28
N THR A 240 -17.30 -12.21 33.69
CA THR A 240 -18.51 -13.02 33.89
C THR A 240 -18.35 -14.15 34.92
N LYS A 241 -17.20 -14.24 35.60
CA LYS A 241 -16.97 -15.12 36.75
C LYS A 241 -16.77 -14.25 37.99
#